data_AF-G9NGD0-F1
#
_entry.id   AF-G9NGD0-F1
#
_cell.length_a   1.000
_cell.length_b   1.000
_cell.length_c   1.000
_cell.angle_alpha   90.00
_cell.angle_beta   90.00
_cell.angle_gamma   90.00
#
_symmetry.space_group_name_H-M   'P 1'
#
loop_
_entity.id
_entity.type
_entity.pdbx_description
1 polymer ?
#
loop_
_entity_poly.entity_id
_entity_poly.type
_entity_poly.pdbx_seq_one_letter_code
_entity_poly.pdbx_strand_id
1 'polypeptide(L)'
;IIVDPKNPALYTNRAMARLKLGDWESVITDCQTCLGLAPQNMKAHYYLAQAQLSIGDFDSALNNALAAHKICATMNDKSLGAITNIVLRCKKDRWEDREKKRLRQERELEEEMLAMLVRDRNDMLKAESDETERSIIADEADEKMKTLSKVFENARQQSLKRREVPDWAIDDISFAIMVDPVVTKTGKSYERATIMEHLRRHPSDPLTREPLSDAELRPNLSLRQACADFLEENGWAVDW
;
A
#
# COMPACT_ATOMS: atom_id res chain seq x y z
N ILE A 1 -2.22 25.58 24.79
CA ILE A 1 -2.84 24.40 25.43
C ILE A 1 -3.14 24.67 26.90
N ILE A 2 -2.16 25.11 27.72
CA ILE A 2 -2.45 25.48 29.12
C ILE A 2 -3.52 26.58 29.22
N VAL A 3 -3.46 27.57 28.33
CA VAL A 3 -4.43 28.69 28.29
C VAL A 3 -5.79 28.30 27.69
N ASP A 4 -5.81 27.31 26.79
CA ASP A 4 -7.04 26.81 26.15
C ASP A 4 -6.82 25.34 25.72
N PRO A 5 -7.21 24.37 26.55
CA PRO A 5 -7.03 22.95 26.26
C PRO A 5 -8.12 22.38 25.37
N LYS A 6 -9.16 23.16 25.02
CA LYS A 6 -10.26 22.68 24.16
C LYS A 6 -10.09 23.10 22.71
N ASN A 7 -9.13 23.96 22.39
CA ASN A 7 -8.84 24.37 21.03
C ASN A 7 -8.06 23.29 20.24
N PRO A 8 -8.68 22.62 19.25
CA PRO A 8 -8.04 21.54 18.50
C PRO A 8 -6.84 22.04 17.66
N ALA A 9 -6.85 23.30 17.23
CA ALA A 9 -5.79 23.87 16.40
C ALA A 9 -4.43 23.93 17.12
N LEU A 10 -4.45 24.06 18.46
CA LEU A 10 -3.21 24.08 19.24
C LEU A 10 -2.53 22.71 19.24
N TYR A 11 -3.31 21.63 19.27
CA TYR A 11 -2.81 20.27 19.21
C TYR A 11 -2.28 19.94 17.82
N THR A 12 -2.99 20.32 16.74
CA THR A 12 -2.48 20.08 15.37
C THR A 12 -1.22 20.89 15.07
N ASN A 13 -1.12 22.13 15.54
CA ASN A 13 0.09 22.93 15.35
C ASN A 13 1.29 22.33 16.10
N ARG A 14 1.08 21.85 17.33
CA ARG A 14 2.13 21.16 18.10
C ARG A 14 2.52 19.81 17.47
N ALA A 15 1.53 19.04 17.01
CA ALA A 15 1.75 17.81 16.27
C ALA A 15 2.58 18.05 15.00
N MET A 16 2.29 19.10 14.24
CA MET A 16 3.07 19.45 13.05
C MET A 16 4.55 19.74 13.39
N ALA A 17 4.81 20.48 14.47
CA ALA A 17 6.18 20.75 14.91
C ALA A 17 6.91 19.45 15.32
N ARG A 18 6.25 18.59 16.09
CA ARG A 18 6.78 17.28 16.52
C ARG A 18 7.02 16.33 15.36
N LEU A 19 6.15 16.36 14.35
CA LEU A 19 6.30 15.58 13.12
C LEU A 19 7.57 15.99 12.37
N LYS A 20 7.93 17.27 12.36
CA LYS A 20 9.20 17.74 11.77
C LYS A 20 10.43 17.37 12.62
N LEU A 21 10.24 17.11 13.91
CA LEU A 21 11.29 16.64 14.82
C LEU A 21 11.42 15.10 14.84
N GLY A 22 10.52 14.36 14.18
CA GLY A 22 10.50 12.89 14.20
C GLY A 22 9.99 12.28 15.50
N ASP A 23 9.30 13.06 16.34
CA ASP A 23 8.75 12.62 17.62
C ASP A 23 7.36 11.98 17.42
N TRP A 24 7.35 10.76 16.86
CA TRP A 24 6.14 10.11 16.33
C TRP A 24 5.09 9.81 17.41
N GLU A 25 5.49 9.30 18.57
CA GLU A 25 4.56 8.97 19.66
C GLU A 25 3.84 10.21 20.20
N SER A 26 4.56 11.33 20.31
CA SER A 26 3.97 12.60 20.74
C SER A 26 3.06 13.19 19.67
N VAL A 27 3.36 13.01 18.38
CA VAL A 27 2.44 13.37 17.28
C VAL A 27 1.14 12.59 17.41
N ILE A 28 1.23 11.27 17.59
CA ILE A 28 0.05 10.40 17.72
C ILE A 28 -0.83 10.88 18.88
N THR A 29 -0.24 11.13 20.04
CA THR A 29 -0.95 11.61 21.23
C THR A 29 -1.65 12.95 20.99
N ASP A 30 -0.97 13.91 20.35
CA ASP A 30 -1.54 15.21 20.03
C ASP A 30 -2.69 15.11 19.01
N CYS A 31 -2.49 14.30 17.97
CA CYS A 31 -3.51 14.07 16.94
C CYS A 31 -4.73 13.36 17.51
N GLN A 32 -4.56 12.33 18.34
CA GLN A 32 -5.68 11.65 19.00
C GLN A 32 -6.45 12.60 19.93
N THR A 33 -5.75 13.43 20.70
CA THR A 33 -6.39 14.45 21.54
C THR A 33 -7.16 15.46 20.68
N CYS A 34 -6.58 15.92 19.57
CA CYS A 34 -7.27 16.78 18.62
C CYS A 34 -8.53 16.12 18.05
N LEU A 35 -8.46 14.85 17.65
CA LEU A 35 -9.59 14.12 17.07
C LEU A 35 -10.68 13.84 18.11
N GLY A 36 -10.33 13.70 19.38
CA GLY A 36 -11.31 13.64 20.48
C GLY A 36 -12.11 14.95 20.64
N LEU A 37 -11.51 16.09 20.29
CA LEU A 37 -12.18 17.40 20.32
C LEU A 37 -12.87 17.74 18.99
N ALA A 38 -12.26 17.38 17.87
CA ALA A 38 -12.73 17.66 16.52
C ALA A 38 -12.50 16.43 15.61
N PRO A 39 -13.46 15.49 15.56
CA PRO A 39 -13.30 14.24 14.81
C PRO A 39 -13.11 14.42 13.30
N GLN A 40 -13.58 15.52 12.72
CA GLN A 40 -13.46 15.81 11.29
C GLN A 40 -12.21 16.66 10.96
N ASN A 41 -11.21 16.69 11.83
CA ASN A 41 -10.00 17.47 11.58
C ASN A 41 -9.09 16.75 10.58
N MET A 42 -9.17 17.17 9.31
CA MET A 42 -8.35 16.64 8.21
C MET A 42 -6.84 16.65 8.51
N LYS A 43 -6.31 17.73 9.09
CA LYS A 43 -4.86 17.84 9.39
C LYS A 43 -4.44 16.85 10.47
N ALA A 44 -5.27 16.65 11.49
CA ALA A 44 -4.98 15.68 12.54
C ALA A 44 -4.90 14.26 11.98
N HIS A 45 -5.85 13.85 11.13
CA HIS A 45 -5.77 12.55 10.43
C HIS A 45 -4.54 12.44 9.53
N TYR A 46 -4.20 13.51 8.78
CA TYR A 46 -3.04 13.52 7.89
C TYR A 46 -1.70 13.39 8.63
N TYR A 47 -1.53 14.08 9.77
CA TYR A 47 -0.32 13.95 10.60
C TYR A 47 -0.27 12.62 11.33
N LEU A 48 -1.42 12.13 11.80
CA LEU A 48 -1.54 10.82 12.45
C LEU A 48 -1.13 9.69 11.48
N ALA A 49 -1.61 9.72 10.24
CA ALA A 49 -1.24 8.77 9.21
C ALA A 49 0.27 8.73 8.96
N GLN A 50 0.92 9.90 8.86
CA GLN A 50 2.38 9.99 8.67
C GLN A 50 3.18 9.45 9.86
N ALA A 51 2.75 9.75 11.08
CA ALA A 51 3.41 9.25 12.28
C ALA A 51 3.24 7.72 12.41
N GLN A 52 2.03 7.20 12.17
CA GLN A 52 1.74 5.77 12.18
C GLN A 52 2.53 5.00 11.11
N LEU A 53 2.64 5.59 9.92
CA LEU A 53 3.47 5.04 8.85
C LEU A 53 4.95 4.94 9.27
N SER A 54 5.44 5.94 9.99
CA SER A 54 6.85 6.00 10.44
C SER A 54 7.18 4.99 11.54
N ILE A 55 6.18 4.57 12.34
CA ILE A 55 6.35 3.54 13.37
C ILE A 55 6.00 2.12 12.87
N GLY A 56 5.55 1.98 11.61
CA GLY A 56 5.19 0.70 11.01
C GLY A 56 3.77 0.22 11.31
N ASP A 57 2.89 1.09 11.85
CA ASP A 57 1.46 0.79 12.02
C ASP A 57 0.69 1.10 10.73
N PHE A 58 0.90 0.23 9.73
CA PHE A 58 0.44 0.46 8.35
C PHE A 58 -1.09 0.47 8.20
N ASP A 59 -1.80 -0.37 8.96
CA ASP A 59 -3.26 -0.46 8.87
C ASP A 59 -3.92 0.79 9.45
N SER A 60 -3.47 1.25 10.63
CA SER A 60 -3.98 2.49 11.20
C SER A 60 -3.59 3.71 10.36
N ALA A 61 -2.38 3.71 9.80
CA ALA A 61 -1.92 4.77 8.91
C ALA A 61 -2.84 4.91 7.69
N LEU A 62 -3.16 3.80 7.01
CA LEU A 62 -4.04 3.81 5.85
C LEU A 62 -5.45 4.28 6.21
N ASN A 63 -6.01 3.81 7.33
CA ASN A 63 -7.33 4.23 7.77
C ASN A 63 -7.41 5.74 8.00
N ASN A 64 -6.40 6.32 8.66
CA ASN A 64 -6.32 7.75 8.88
C ASN A 64 -6.05 8.53 7.58
N ALA A 65 -5.23 8.00 6.67
CA ALA A 65 -4.99 8.60 5.36
C ALA A 65 -6.28 8.68 4.53
N LEU A 66 -7.08 7.61 4.51
CA LEU A 66 -8.37 7.56 3.83
C LEU A 66 -9.40 8.51 4.46
N ALA A 67 -9.42 8.61 5.79
CA ALA A 67 -10.26 9.58 6.49
C ALA A 67 -9.89 11.03 6.10
N ALA A 68 -8.60 11.37 6.15
CA ALA A 68 -8.10 12.67 5.70
C ALA A 68 -8.47 12.95 4.23
N HIS A 69 -8.31 11.95 3.36
CA HIS A 69 -8.63 12.05 1.93
C HIS A 69 -10.12 12.35 1.72
N LYS A 70 -11.00 11.60 2.38
CA LYS A 70 -12.45 11.80 2.29
C LYS A 70 -12.84 13.21 2.72
N ILE A 71 -12.33 13.70 3.85
CA ILE A 71 -12.63 15.05 4.34
C ILE A 71 -12.09 16.09 3.36
N CYS A 72 -10.84 15.95 2.90
CA CYS A 72 -10.24 16.86 1.94
C CYS A 72 -11.00 16.93 0.61
N ALA A 73 -11.43 15.79 0.09
CA ALA A 73 -12.21 15.70 -1.15
C ALA A 73 -13.57 16.39 -1.00
N THR A 74 -14.24 16.24 0.15
CA THR A 74 -15.52 16.94 0.42
C THR A 74 -15.37 18.45 0.56
N MET A 75 -14.25 18.93 1.09
CA MET A 75 -13.97 20.37 1.23
C MET A 75 -13.41 21.01 -0.05
N ASN A 76 -13.08 20.21 -1.07
CA ASN A 76 -12.38 20.67 -2.28
C ASN A 76 -11.09 21.47 -1.95
N ASP A 77 -10.33 21.01 -0.95
CA ASP A 77 -9.10 21.67 -0.54
C ASP A 77 -7.98 21.43 -1.58
N LYS A 78 -7.01 22.35 -1.65
CA LYS A 78 -5.83 22.24 -2.52
C LYS A 78 -4.85 21.17 -2.03
N SER A 79 -4.93 20.76 -0.77
CA SER A 79 -4.09 19.70 -0.22
C SER A 79 -4.44 18.30 -0.71
N LEU A 80 -5.48 18.13 -1.54
CA LEU A 80 -5.96 16.81 -1.96
C LEU A 80 -4.86 15.95 -2.58
N GLY A 81 -4.06 16.49 -3.50
CA GLY A 81 -2.95 15.73 -4.11
C GLY A 81 -1.91 15.25 -3.09
N ALA A 82 -1.55 16.09 -2.12
CA ALA A 82 -0.62 15.69 -1.05
C ALA A 82 -1.21 14.59 -0.16
N ILE A 83 -2.53 14.59 0.03
CA ILE A 83 -3.23 13.57 0.82
C ILE A 83 -3.42 12.28 0.02
N THR A 84 -3.69 12.36 -1.28
CA THR A 84 -3.72 11.19 -2.18
C THR A 84 -2.37 10.48 -2.18
N ASN A 85 -1.26 11.23 -2.21
CA ASN A 85 0.08 10.68 -2.11
C ASN A 85 0.35 9.94 -0.79
N ILE A 86 -0.19 10.41 0.34
CA ILE A 86 -0.04 9.66 1.60
C ILE A 86 -0.85 8.36 1.57
N VAL A 87 -2.03 8.33 0.94
CA VAL A 87 -2.82 7.10 0.77
C VAL A 87 -2.04 6.07 -0.06
N LEU A 88 -1.50 6.51 -1.21
CA LEU A 88 -0.67 5.67 -2.06
C LEU A 88 0.53 5.11 -1.31
N ARG A 89 1.26 5.96 -0.57
CA ARG A 89 2.39 5.52 0.24
C ARG A 89 1.98 4.52 1.33
N CYS A 90 0.87 4.75 2.03
CA CYS A 90 0.38 3.81 3.03
C CYS A 90 0.03 2.45 2.42
N LYS A 91 -0.59 2.42 1.23
CA LYS A 91 -0.90 1.17 0.53
C LYS A 91 0.37 0.42 0.12
N LYS A 92 1.35 1.14 -0.44
CA LYS A 92 2.66 0.59 -0.81
C LYS A 92 3.39 0.00 0.38
N ASP A 93 3.65 0.79 1.42
CA ASP A 93 4.45 0.36 2.57
C ASP A 93 3.77 -0.83 3.29
N ARG A 94 2.43 -0.83 3.37
CA ARG A 94 1.65 -1.96 3.90
C ARG A 94 1.84 -3.25 3.09
N TRP A 95 1.82 -3.13 1.76
CA TRP A 95 2.04 -4.26 0.87
C TRP A 95 3.48 -4.77 0.97
N GLU A 96 4.48 -3.87 0.98
CA GLU A 96 5.89 -4.22 1.13
C GLU A 96 6.17 -4.96 2.44
N ASP A 97 5.55 -4.55 3.55
CA ASP A 97 5.67 -5.27 4.84
C ASP A 97 5.11 -6.68 4.76
N ARG A 98 3.91 -6.85 4.17
CA ARG A 98 3.30 -8.17 3.96
C ARG A 98 4.16 -9.04 3.04
N GLU A 99 4.67 -8.47 1.96
CA GLU A 99 5.51 -9.18 1.00
C GLU A 99 6.84 -9.61 1.61
N LYS A 100 7.46 -8.74 2.42
CA LYS A 100 8.67 -9.08 3.17
C LYS A 100 8.44 -10.23 4.15
N LYS A 101 7.28 -10.26 4.84
CA LYS A 101 6.90 -11.38 5.72
C LYS A 101 6.68 -12.66 4.91
N ARG A 102 5.98 -12.57 3.78
CA ARG A 102 5.73 -13.70 2.87
C ARG A 102 7.04 -14.34 2.39
N LEU A 103 7.97 -13.52 1.88
CA LEU A 103 9.28 -13.99 1.40
C LEU A 103 10.12 -14.63 2.51
N ARG A 104 10.06 -14.09 3.73
CA ARG A 104 10.74 -14.69 4.88
C ARG A 104 10.17 -16.07 5.20
N GLN A 105 8.85 -16.18 5.30
CA GLN A 105 8.17 -17.45 5.60
C GLN A 105 8.42 -18.49 4.51
N GLU A 106 8.41 -18.08 3.24
CA GLU A 106 8.71 -18.96 2.10
C GLU A 106 10.12 -19.53 2.20
N ARG A 107 11.11 -18.68 2.53
CA ARG A 107 12.50 -19.10 2.71
C ARG A 107 12.67 -20.02 3.93
N GLU A 108 12.07 -19.68 5.06
CA GLU A 108 12.12 -20.51 6.28
C GLU A 108 11.51 -21.89 6.01
N LEU A 109 10.39 -21.95 5.27
CA LEU A 109 9.75 -23.20 4.88
C LEU A 109 10.63 -24.04 3.95
N GLU A 110 11.28 -23.42 2.95
CA GLU A 110 12.22 -24.10 2.06
C GLU A 110 13.39 -24.72 2.85
N GLU A 111 14.00 -23.94 3.76
CA GLU A 111 15.10 -24.40 4.62
C GLU A 111 14.67 -25.55 5.55
N GLU A 112 13.49 -25.45 6.18
CA GLU A 112 12.94 -26.50 7.04
C GLU A 112 12.64 -27.79 6.28
N MET A 113 11.99 -27.70 5.12
CA MET A 113 11.66 -28.85 4.29
C MET A 113 12.92 -29.57 3.79
N LEU A 114 13.94 -28.83 3.35
CA LEU A 114 15.22 -29.42 2.95
C LEU A 114 15.92 -30.10 4.13
N ALA A 115 15.91 -29.48 5.32
CA ALA A 115 16.49 -30.08 6.52
C ALA A 115 15.80 -31.39 6.91
N MET A 116 14.46 -31.46 6.80
CA MET A 116 13.69 -32.68 7.03
C MET A 116 14.08 -33.79 6.03
N LEU A 117 14.16 -33.48 4.73
CA LEU A 117 14.57 -34.45 3.71
C LEU A 117 15.99 -35.00 3.95
N VAL A 118 16.92 -34.13 4.35
CA VAL A 118 18.29 -34.55 4.70
C VAL A 118 18.31 -35.47 5.91
N ARG A 119 17.50 -35.16 6.93
CA ARG A 119 17.37 -36.02 8.11
C ARG A 119 16.81 -37.38 7.76
N ASP A 120 15.70 -37.42 7.02
CA ASP A 120 15.04 -38.66 6.61
C ASP A 120 15.99 -39.52 5.76
N ARG A 121 16.72 -38.91 4.82
CA ARG A 121 17.79 -39.58 4.05
C ARG A 121 18.83 -40.21 4.97
N ASN A 122 19.35 -39.44 5.93
CA ASN A 122 20.39 -39.92 6.84
C ASN A 122 19.89 -41.06 7.74
N ASP A 123 18.63 -41.01 8.19
CA ASP A 123 18.03 -42.04 9.03
C ASP A 123 17.77 -43.33 8.23
N MET A 124 17.29 -43.22 6.98
CA MET A 124 17.16 -44.36 6.06
C MET A 124 18.52 -45.01 5.74
N LEU A 125 19.54 -44.19 5.44
CA LEU A 125 20.90 -44.68 5.14
C LEU A 125 21.58 -45.35 6.34
N LYS A 126 21.16 -45.05 7.57
CA LYS A 126 21.65 -45.72 8.78
C LYS A 126 20.94 -47.04 9.05
N ALA A 127 19.66 -47.13 8.68
CA ALA A 127 18.85 -48.33 8.87
C ALA A 127 19.17 -49.42 7.85
N GLU A 128 19.61 -49.05 6.65
CA GLU A 128 19.94 -49.98 5.57
C GLU A 128 21.42 -50.39 5.61
N SER A 129 21.67 -51.68 5.40
CA SER A 129 23.00 -52.29 5.43
C SER A 129 23.54 -52.63 4.04
N ASP A 130 22.66 -52.87 3.07
CA ASP A 130 23.04 -53.16 1.69
C ASP A 130 23.53 -51.90 0.97
N GLU A 131 24.77 -51.93 0.46
CA GLU A 131 25.36 -50.80 -0.27
C GLU A 131 24.59 -50.41 -1.53
N THR A 132 23.95 -51.38 -2.20
CA THR A 132 23.19 -51.10 -3.42
C THR A 132 21.90 -50.34 -3.11
N GLU A 133 21.14 -50.80 -2.12
CA GLU A 133 19.92 -50.12 -1.63
C GLU A 133 20.25 -48.73 -1.04
N ARG A 134 21.39 -48.59 -0.34
CA ARG A 134 21.86 -47.28 0.14
C ARG A 134 22.12 -46.29 -0.99
N SER A 135 22.69 -46.74 -2.11
CA SER A 135 22.86 -45.88 -3.30
C SER A 135 21.52 -45.42 -3.84
N ILE A 136 20.54 -46.32 -3.96
CA ILE A 136 19.20 -46.01 -4.46
C ILE A 136 18.51 -44.99 -3.54
N ILE A 137 18.56 -45.19 -2.22
CA ILE A 137 17.99 -44.27 -1.22
C ILE A 137 18.62 -42.88 -1.34
N ALA A 138 19.94 -42.80 -1.51
CA ALA A 138 20.64 -41.53 -1.67
C ALA A 138 20.20 -40.80 -2.95
N ASP A 139 20.17 -41.50 -4.07
CA ASP A 139 19.78 -40.94 -5.37
C ASP A 139 18.31 -40.44 -5.35
N GLU A 140 17.40 -41.22 -4.76
CA GLU A 140 16.00 -40.81 -4.62
C GLU A 140 15.83 -39.58 -3.74
N ALA A 141 16.54 -39.52 -2.60
CA ALA A 141 16.47 -38.38 -1.69
C ALA A 141 17.04 -37.11 -2.35
N ASP A 142 18.15 -37.22 -3.05
CA ASP A 142 18.76 -36.10 -3.77
C ASP A 142 17.84 -35.59 -4.89
N GLU A 143 17.13 -36.48 -5.60
CA GLU A 143 16.16 -36.08 -6.60
C GLU A 143 14.91 -35.39 -6.00
N LYS A 144 14.44 -35.86 -4.84
CA LYS A 144 13.37 -35.17 -4.08
C LYS A 144 13.81 -33.77 -3.65
N MET A 145 15.03 -33.62 -3.15
CA MET A 145 15.59 -32.33 -2.74
C MET A 145 15.75 -31.36 -3.92
N LYS A 146 16.23 -31.85 -5.07
CA LYS A 146 16.29 -31.06 -6.31
C LYS A 146 14.90 -30.62 -6.77
N THR A 147 13.93 -31.54 -6.74
CA THR A 147 12.54 -31.25 -7.11
C THR A 147 11.95 -30.16 -6.21
N LEU A 148 12.15 -30.27 -4.89
CA LEU A 148 11.70 -29.28 -3.92
C LEU A 148 12.30 -27.90 -4.19
N SER A 149 13.62 -27.83 -4.34
CA SER A 149 14.33 -26.58 -4.63
C SER A 149 13.83 -25.93 -5.92
N LYS A 150 13.55 -26.74 -6.95
CA LYS A 150 13.00 -26.27 -8.23
C LYS A 150 11.58 -25.70 -8.09
N VAL A 151 10.74 -26.26 -7.22
CA VAL A 151 9.39 -25.74 -6.95
C VAL A 151 9.47 -24.33 -6.34
N PHE A 152 10.32 -24.14 -5.32
CA PHE A 152 10.53 -22.83 -4.69
C PHE A 152 11.20 -21.83 -5.64
N GLU A 153 12.15 -22.26 -6.47
CA GLU A 153 12.77 -21.39 -7.47
C GLU A 153 11.74 -20.93 -8.52
N ASN A 154 10.89 -21.83 -9.01
CA ASN A 154 9.84 -21.47 -9.97
C ASN A 154 8.84 -20.47 -9.37
N ALA A 155 8.46 -20.63 -8.10
CA ALA A 155 7.60 -19.69 -7.39
C ALA A 155 8.24 -18.30 -7.29
N ARG A 156 9.53 -18.23 -6.95
CA ARG A 156 10.31 -16.97 -6.93
C ARG A 156 10.39 -16.33 -8.32
N GLN A 157 10.67 -17.09 -9.37
CA GLN A 157 10.75 -16.55 -10.74
C GLN A 157 9.43 -15.95 -11.22
N GLN A 158 8.29 -16.50 -10.79
CA GLN A 158 6.99 -15.90 -11.10
C GLN A 158 6.84 -14.48 -10.51
N SER A 159 7.43 -14.22 -9.34
CA SER A 159 7.43 -12.88 -8.71
C SER A 159 8.33 -11.85 -9.42
N LEU A 160 9.27 -12.32 -10.24
CA LEU A 160 10.21 -11.51 -11.03
C LEU A 160 9.67 -11.14 -12.43
N LYS A 161 8.49 -11.63 -12.82
CA LYS A 161 7.87 -11.28 -14.10
C LYS A 161 7.67 -9.78 -14.22
N ARG A 162 7.73 -9.28 -15.46
CA ARG A 162 7.52 -7.86 -15.78
C ARG A 162 6.19 -7.39 -15.19
N ARG A 163 6.29 -6.37 -14.36
CA ARG A 163 5.19 -5.73 -13.66
C ARG A 163 4.61 -4.65 -14.56
N GLU A 164 3.34 -4.78 -14.94
CA GLU A 164 2.63 -3.80 -15.78
C GLU A 164 1.35 -3.39 -15.06
N VAL A 165 1.13 -2.08 -14.94
CA VAL A 165 -0.13 -1.54 -14.42
C VAL A 165 -1.14 -1.49 -15.57
N PRO A 166 -2.35 -2.03 -15.40
CA PRO A 166 -3.35 -1.97 -16.45
C PRO A 166 -3.72 -0.52 -16.81
N ASP A 167 -3.84 -0.24 -18.10
CA ASP A 167 -4.18 1.09 -18.64
C ASP A 167 -5.44 1.70 -17.99
N TRP A 168 -6.42 0.86 -17.63
CA TRP A 168 -7.66 1.32 -17.01
C TRP A 168 -7.46 1.90 -15.60
N ALA A 169 -6.36 1.56 -14.92
CA ALA A 169 -6.06 2.00 -13.56
C ALA A 169 -5.25 3.31 -13.53
N ILE A 170 -4.68 3.71 -14.67
CA ILE A 170 -3.76 4.83 -14.79
C ILE A 170 -4.55 6.11 -15.12
N ASP A 171 -4.22 7.19 -14.42
CA ASP A 171 -4.75 8.52 -14.70
C ASP A 171 -4.01 9.18 -15.88
N ASP A 172 -4.75 9.65 -16.88
CA ASP A 172 -4.16 10.26 -18.09
C ASP A 172 -3.42 11.58 -17.84
N ILE A 173 -3.62 12.23 -16.68
CA ILE A 173 -2.97 13.51 -16.37
C ILE A 173 -1.70 13.27 -15.53
N SER A 174 -1.81 12.51 -14.45
CA SER A 174 -0.67 12.25 -13.55
C SER A 174 0.17 11.05 -13.95
N PHE A 175 -0.33 10.18 -14.83
CA PHE A 175 0.25 8.87 -15.19
C PHE A 175 0.45 7.94 -13.98
N ALA A 176 -0.19 8.24 -12.85
CA ALA A 176 -0.17 7.42 -11.65
C ALA A 176 -1.46 6.60 -11.53
N ILE A 177 -1.41 5.56 -10.71
CA ILE A 177 -2.61 4.77 -10.39
C ILE A 177 -3.64 5.59 -9.62
N MET A 178 -4.91 5.47 -10.01
CA MET A 178 -6.03 6.21 -9.42
C MET A 178 -6.39 5.70 -8.02
N VAL A 179 -6.66 6.62 -7.10
CA VAL A 179 -7.14 6.36 -5.74
C VAL A 179 -8.61 6.73 -5.59
N ASP A 180 -9.03 7.86 -6.13
CA ASP A 180 -10.42 8.32 -6.11
C ASP A 180 -10.86 8.78 -7.50
N PRO A 181 -11.03 7.84 -8.44
CA PRO A 181 -11.40 8.16 -9.80
C PRO A 181 -12.76 8.85 -9.88
N VAL A 182 -12.83 9.90 -10.69
CA VAL A 182 -14.06 10.60 -11.07
C VAL A 182 -14.23 10.54 -12.57
N VAL A 183 -15.47 10.37 -13.00
CA VAL A 183 -15.86 10.30 -14.40
C VAL A 183 -16.47 11.62 -14.85
N THR A 184 -16.05 12.08 -16.03
CA THR A 184 -16.61 13.25 -16.70
C THR A 184 -17.88 12.86 -17.47
N LYS A 185 -18.62 13.84 -17.99
CA LYS A 185 -19.81 13.59 -18.82
C LYS A 185 -19.53 12.81 -20.12
N THR A 186 -18.28 12.80 -20.58
CA THR A 186 -17.85 12.06 -21.78
C THR A 186 -17.52 10.59 -21.46
N GLY A 187 -17.56 10.20 -20.19
CA GLY A 187 -17.28 8.83 -19.74
C GLY A 187 -15.81 8.58 -19.41
N LYS A 188 -14.91 9.55 -19.62
CA LYS A 188 -13.50 9.41 -19.24
C LYS A 188 -13.32 9.58 -17.74
N SER A 189 -12.52 8.72 -17.14
CA SER A 189 -12.18 8.80 -15.71
C SER A 189 -10.78 9.38 -15.51
N TYR A 190 -10.64 10.16 -14.44
CA TYR A 190 -9.39 10.78 -13.99
C TYR A 190 -9.28 10.66 -12.48
N GLU A 191 -8.07 10.76 -11.93
CA GLU A 191 -7.87 10.93 -10.49
C GLU A 191 -8.46 12.27 -10.04
N ARG A 192 -9.32 12.26 -9.00
CA ARG A 192 -9.97 13.47 -8.47
C ARG A 192 -8.95 14.56 -8.16
N ALA A 193 -7.86 14.23 -7.47
CA ALA A 193 -6.86 15.23 -7.08
C ALA A 193 -6.33 16.00 -8.29
N THR A 194 -6.07 15.28 -9.39
CA THR A 194 -5.45 15.83 -10.59
C THR A 194 -6.44 16.62 -11.44
N ILE A 195 -7.62 16.07 -11.72
CA ILE A 195 -8.62 16.78 -12.54
C ILE A 195 -9.14 18.03 -11.84
N MET A 196 -9.29 18.01 -10.50
CA MET A 196 -9.72 19.19 -9.76
C MET A 196 -8.68 20.32 -9.84
N GLU A 197 -7.39 20.00 -9.80
CA GLU A 197 -6.34 20.99 -10.00
C GLU A 197 -6.29 21.51 -11.44
N HIS A 198 -6.50 20.63 -12.42
CA HIS A 198 -6.62 21.03 -13.83
C HIS A 198 -7.79 22.02 -14.02
N LEU A 199 -8.98 21.70 -13.53
CA LEU A 199 -10.18 22.53 -13.69
C LEU A 199 -10.08 23.91 -13.03
N ARG A 200 -9.28 24.05 -11.95
CA ARG A 200 -8.97 25.35 -11.35
C ARG A 200 -8.16 26.25 -12.28
N ARG A 201 -7.37 25.67 -13.18
CA ARG A 201 -6.51 26.39 -14.14
C ARG A 201 -7.17 26.53 -15.52
N HIS A 202 -7.83 25.48 -15.97
CA HIS A 202 -8.44 25.35 -17.29
C HIS A 202 -9.82 24.66 -17.15
N PRO A 203 -10.95 25.41 -17.24
CA PRO A 203 -12.30 24.86 -17.06
C PRO A 203 -12.80 24.09 -18.29
N SER A 204 -12.03 23.09 -18.73
CA SER A 204 -12.31 22.25 -19.89
C SER A 204 -11.79 20.84 -19.67
N ASP A 205 -12.45 19.84 -20.27
CA ASP A 205 -11.98 18.45 -20.25
C ASP A 205 -10.56 18.36 -20.85
N PRO A 206 -9.59 17.73 -20.18
CA PRO A 206 -8.22 17.60 -20.68
C PRO A 206 -8.11 16.92 -22.05
N LEU A 207 -9.00 15.97 -22.33
CA LEU A 207 -8.98 15.17 -23.55
C LEU A 207 -9.81 15.82 -24.66
N THR A 208 -11.08 16.14 -24.39
CA THR A 208 -12.00 16.63 -25.43
C THR A 208 -11.97 18.13 -25.63
N ARG A 209 -11.39 18.88 -24.67
CA ARG A 209 -11.36 20.35 -24.62
C ARG A 209 -12.76 21.00 -24.52
N GLU A 210 -13.80 20.21 -24.31
CA GLU A 210 -15.15 20.72 -24.07
C GLU A 210 -15.23 21.41 -22.70
N PRO A 211 -16.07 22.43 -22.52
CA PRO A 211 -16.29 23.05 -21.22
C PRO A 211 -16.70 22.01 -20.17
N LEU A 212 -15.99 21.99 -19.05
CA LEU A 212 -16.20 21.07 -17.95
C LEU A 212 -16.06 21.81 -16.62
N SER A 213 -17.02 21.62 -15.74
CA SER A 213 -17.01 22.13 -14.36
C SER A 213 -16.84 21.01 -13.35
N ASP A 214 -16.37 21.34 -12.16
CA ASP A 214 -16.17 20.38 -11.06
C ASP A 214 -17.50 19.76 -10.60
N ALA A 215 -18.61 20.49 -10.70
CA ALA A 215 -19.95 20.00 -10.38
C ALA A 215 -20.45 18.88 -11.31
N GLU A 216 -19.90 18.78 -12.52
CA GLU A 216 -20.25 17.73 -13.49
C GLU A 216 -19.51 16.41 -13.23
N LEU A 217 -18.47 16.42 -12.37
CA LEU A 217 -17.70 15.22 -12.03
C LEU A 217 -18.52 14.29 -11.15
N ARG A 218 -18.55 13.00 -11.52
CA ARG A 218 -19.23 11.95 -10.73
C ARG A 218 -18.21 10.95 -10.19
N PRO A 219 -18.29 10.52 -8.91
CA PRO A 219 -17.41 9.46 -8.41
C PRO A 219 -17.60 8.16 -9.18
N ASN A 220 -16.52 7.56 -9.68
CA ASN A 220 -16.55 6.25 -10.34
C ASN A 220 -16.28 5.15 -9.30
N LEU A 221 -17.34 4.71 -8.61
CA LEU A 221 -17.22 3.77 -7.49
C LEU A 221 -16.67 2.40 -7.92
N SER A 222 -17.08 1.92 -9.10
CA SER A 222 -16.63 0.63 -9.63
C SER A 222 -15.14 0.64 -9.95
N LEU A 223 -14.67 1.70 -10.63
CA LEU A 223 -13.25 1.85 -10.95
C LEU A 223 -12.41 2.04 -9.69
N ARG A 224 -12.94 2.77 -8.70
CA ARG A 224 -12.28 2.94 -7.41
C ARG A 224 -12.07 1.60 -6.70
N GLN A 225 -13.09 0.74 -6.69
CA GLN A 225 -12.97 -0.60 -6.11
C GLN A 225 -11.93 -1.43 -6.88
N ALA A 226 -12.00 -1.44 -8.21
CA ALA A 226 -11.04 -2.17 -9.04
C ALA A 226 -9.58 -1.72 -8.82
N CYS A 227 -9.33 -0.41 -8.74
CA CYS A 227 -7.99 0.13 -8.43
C CYS A 227 -7.57 -0.23 -7.00
N ALA A 228 -8.50 -0.24 -6.05
CA ALA A 228 -8.21 -0.61 -4.67
C ALA A 228 -7.83 -2.09 -4.54
N ASP A 229 -8.57 -2.99 -5.17
CA ASP A 229 -8.31 -4.43 -5.19
C ASP A 229 -6.98 -4.71 -5.91
N PHE A 230 -6.73 -4.04 -7.03
CA PHE A 230 -5.46 -4.17 -7.74
C PHE A 230 -4.27 -3.77 -6.85
N LEU A 231 -4.36 -2.65 -6.14
CA LEU A 231 -3.31 -2.18 -5.21
C LEU A 231 -3.16 -3.06 -3.96
N GLU A 232 -4.19 -3.79 -3.55
CA GLU A 232 -4.10 -4.74 -2.43
C GLU A 232 -3.14 -5.88 -2.75
N GLU A 233 -3.17 -6.36 -4.00
CA GLU A 233 -2.31 -7.44 -4.49
C GLU A 233 -1.00 -6.92 -5.12
N ASN A 234 -1.00 -5.67 -5.59
CA ASN A 234 0.08 -5.08 -6.38
C ASN A 234 0.51 -3.72 -5.82
N GLY A 235 0.86 -3.63 -4.53
CA GLY A 235 1.26 -2.37 -3.91
C GLY A 235 2.48 -1.70 -4.55
N TRP A 236 3.31 -2.45 -5.28
CA TRP A 236 4.40 -1.93 -6.11
C TRP A 236 3.94 -1.01 -7.24
N ALA A 237 2.67 -1.07 -7.66
CA ALA A 237 2.12 -0.26 -8.73
C ALA A 237 2.05 1.24 -8.41
N VAL A 238 2.26 1.60 -7.15
CA VAL A 238 2.32 3.00 -6.71
C VAL A 238 3.50 3.75 -7.34
N ASP A 239 4.61 3.08 -7.64
CA ASP A 239 5.81 3.69 -8.24
C ASP A 239 5.91 3.48 -9.77
N TRP A 240 4.80 3.11 -10.41
CA TRP A 240 4.78 2.79 -11.85
C TRP A 240 5.11 4.02 -12.72
#